data_AF-A0A9X7TME9-F1
#
_entry.id   AF-A0A9X7TME9-F1
#
_cell.length_a   1.000
_cell.length_b   1.000
_cell.length_c   1.000
_cell.angle_alpha   90.00
_cell.angle_beta   90.00
_cell.angle_gamma   90.00
#
_symmetry.space_group_name_H-M   'P 1'
#
loop_
_entity.id
_entity.type
_entity.pdbx_description
1 polymer ?
#
loop_
_entity_poly.entity_id
_entity_poly.type
_entity_poly.pdbx_seq_one_letter_code
_entity_poly.pdbx_strand_id
1 'polypeptide(L)'
;MSDFLFRFLGVDKIVKNIEEETRKIIYPIKISRDDSLSILKEILKEYNINIELKESGSLIDERRRLTSIASNMTPLNVENPEDILWQIAQAIKPKGLRKCQKSDQ
;
A
#
# COMPACT_ATOMS: atom_id res chain seq x y z
N MET A 1 11.59 9.26 -20.66
CA MET A 1 13.06 9.22 -20.80
C MET A 1 13.60 7.82 -21.05
N SER A 2 13.08 6.75 -20.42
CA SER A 2 13.54 5.37 -20.65
C SER A 2 13.31 4.87 -22.09
N ASP A 3 12.10 5.06 -22.63
CA ASP A 3 11.68 4.38 -23.87
C ASP A 3 12.39 4.89 -25.13
N PHE A 4 12.87 6.13 -25.09
CA PHE A 4 13.61 6.73 -26.21
C PHE A 4 15.01 6.10 -26.36
N LEU A 5 15.69 5.83 -25.24
CA LEU A 5 17.00 5.18 -25.24
C LEU A 5 16.91 3.71 -25.69
N PHE A 6 15.85 3.00 -25.27
CA PHE A 6 15.61 1.62 -25.71
C PHE A 6 15.37 1.52 -27.23
N ARG A 7 14.57 2.45 -27.78
CA ARG A 7 14.37 2.60 -29.23
C ARG A 7 15.67 2.91 -29.97
N PHE A 8 16.47 3.84 -29.44
CA PHE A 8 17.69 4.31 -30.09
C PHE A 8 18.80 3.23 -30.12
N LEU A 9 18.94 2.45 -29.05
CA LEU A 9 19.89 1.33 -28.97
C LEU A 9 19.43 0.07 -29.73
N GLY A 10 18.22 0.07 -30.31
CA GLY A 10 17.67 -1.07 -31.04
C GLY A 10 17.31 -2.27 -30.17
N VAL A 11 17.27 -2.09 -28.85
CA VAL A 11 16.94 -3.13 -27.85
C VAL A 11 15.53 -3.67 -28.09
N ASP A 12 14.62 -2.84 -28.57
CA ASP A 12 13.25 -3.22 -28.94
C ASP A 12 13.19 -4.37 -29.95
N LYS A 13 14.15 -4.47 -30.87
CA LYS A 13 14.21 -5.55 -31.87
C LYS A 13 14.71 -6.85 -31.27
N ILE A 14 15.67 -6.76 -30.35
CA ILE A 14 16.23 -7.90 -29.61
C ILE A 14 15.17 -8.47 -28.67
N VAL A 15 14.42 -7.60 -28.01
CA VAL A 15 13.40 -7.94 -27.01
C VAL A 15 12.16 -8.59 -27.61
N LYS A 16 11.84 -8.33 -28.88
CA LYS A 16 10.78 -9.06 -29.60
C LYS A 16 11.09 -10.53 -29.82
N ASN A 17 12.37 -10.92 -29.78
CA ASN A 17 12.82 -12.30 -30.01
C ASN A 17 13.14 -13.05 -28.71
N ILE A 18 12.99 -12.40 -27.56
CA ILE A 18 13.28 -12.97 -26.25
C ILE A 18 11.96 -13.46 -25.64
N GLU A 19 11.98 -14.68 -25.10
CA GLU A 19 10.85 -15.27 -24.37
C GLU A 19 10.39 -14.34 -23.22
N GLU A 20 9.08 -14.30 -22.97
CA GLU A 20 8.46 -13.38 -22.00
C GLU A 20 9.07 -13.47 -20.59
N GLU A 21 9.58 -14.65 -20.21
CA GLU A 21 10.23 -14.88 -18.92
C GLU A 21 11.61 -14.21 -18.82
N THR A 22 12.43 -14.24 -19.88
CA THR A 22 13.74 -13.58 -19.87
C THR A 22 13.59 -12.06 -19.99
N ARG A 23 12.53 -11.59 -20.64
CA ARG A 23 12.19 -10.17 -20.71
C ARG A 23 11.92 -9.56 -19.33
N LYS A 24 11.34 -10.33 -18.41
CA LYS A 24 11.12 -9.95 -17.01
C LYS A 24 12.42 -9.81 -16.19
N ILE A 25 13.49 -10.48 -16.61
CA ILE A 25 14.82 -10.40 -15.96
C ILE A 25 15.58 -9.16 -16.43
N ILE A 26 15.50 -8.85 -17.72
CA ILE A 26 16.26 -7.76 -18.35
C ILE A 26 15.60 -6.40 -18.10
N TYR A 27 14.26 -6.36 -18.07
CA TYR A 27 13.54 -5.14 -17.74
C TYR A 27 13.26 -5.08 -16.25
N PRO A 28 13.52 -3.94 -15.59
CA PRO A 28 13.01 -3.72 -14.25
C PRO A 28 11.48 -3.79 -14.34
N ILE A 29 10.91 -4.85 -13.79
CA ILE A 29 9.46 -4.98 -13.63
C ILE A 29 9.06 -3.80 -12.74
N LYS A 30 8.36 -2.83 -13.32
CA LYS A 30 7.70 -1.79 -12.51
C LYS A 30 6.57 -2.47 -11.78
N ILE A 31 6.84 -2.95 -10.57
CA ILE A 31 5.80 -3.39 -9.67
C ILE A 31 5.01 -2.13 -9.32
N SER A 32 3.73 -2.10 -9.71
CA SER A 32 2.82 -1.04 -9.27
C SER A 32 2.76 -1.05 -7.76
N ARG A 33 2.76 0.14 -7.14
CA ARG A 33 2.52 0.23 -5.71
C ARG A 33 1.08 -0.10 -5.42
N ASP A 34 0.86 -0.87 -4.36
CA ASP A 34 -0.49 -1.12 -3.90
C ASP A 34 -1.04 0.12 -3.20
N ASP A 35 -2.32 0.38 -3.41
CA ASP A 35 -2.99 1.53 -2.80
C ASP A 35 -3.42 1.19 -1.37
N SER A 36 -2.78 1.82 -0.38
CA SER A 36 -3.08 1.58 1.02
C SER A 36 -4.51 1.96 1.40
N LEU A 37 -5.11 2.95 0.73
CA LEU A 37 -6.50 3.34 1.00
C LEU A 37 -7.50 2.27 0.54
N SER A 38 -7.26 1.63 -0.60
CA SER A 38 -8.12 0.55 -1.08
C SER A 38 -8.03 -0.67 -0.17
N ILE A 39 -6.82 -1.05 0.22
CA ILE A 39 -6.58 -2.17 1.15
C ILE A 39 -7.29 -1.92 2.49
N LEU A 40 -7.18 -0.71 3.03
CA LEU A 40 -7.85 -0.38 4.29
C LEU A 40 -9.38 -0.47 4.16
N LYS A 41 -9.96 -0.01 3.04
CA LYS A 41 -11.40 -0.14 2.77
C LYS A 41 -11.84 -1.60 2.65
N GLU A 42 -11.01 -2.47 2.07
CA GLU A 42 -11.29 -3.90 1.99
C GLU A 42 -11.34 -4.53 3.38
N ILE A 43 -10.34 -4.26 4.22
CA ILE A 43 -10.31 -4.72 5.61
C ILE A 43 -11.56 -4.25 6.36
N LEU A 44 -11.93 -2.97 6.25
CA LEU A 44 -13.12 -2.44 6.92
C LEU A 44 -14.41 -3.13 6.46
N LYS A 45 -14.52 -3.47 5.17
CA LYS A 45 -15.66 -4.22 4.63
C LYS A 45 -15.71 -5.64 5.18
N GLU A 46 -14.57 -6.34 5.24
CA GLU A 46 -14.50 -7.71 5.77
C GLU A 46 -14.98 -7.78 7.22
N TYR A 47 -14.62 -6.78 8.03
CA TYR A 47 -15.00 -6.72 9.45
C TYR A 47 -16.31 -5.96 9.70
N ASN A 48 -17.02 -5.53 8.66
CA ASN A 48 -18.27 -4.78 8.72
C ASN A 48 -18.19 -3.51 9.58
N ILE A 49 -17.06 -2.80 9.50
CA ILE A 49 -16.77 -1.58 10.26
C ILE A 49 -17.11 -0.37 9.38
N ASN A 50 -18.08 0.45 9.81
CA ASN A 50 -18.39 1.73 9.16
C ASN A 50 -17.54 2.86 9.77
N ILE A 51 -16.36 3.09 9.19
CA ILE A 51 -15.53 4.27 9.48
C ILE A 51 -15.52 5.17 8.25
N GLU A 52 -15.78 6.46 8.45
CA GLU A 52 -15.50 7.49 7.46
C GLU A 52 -13.98 7.74 7.43
N LEU A 53 -13.33 7.25 6.38
CA LEU A 53 -11.91 7.54 6.14
C LEU A 53 -11.78 8.94 5.54
N LYS A 54 -11.26 9.87 6.32
CA LYS A 54 -10.88 11.20 5.84
C LYS A 54 -9.37 11.24 5.63
N GLU A 55 -8.96 11.62 4.43
CA GLU A 55 -7.57 11.89 4.14
C GLU A 55 -7.15 13.15 4.89
N SER A 56 -6.13 13.05 5.75
CA SER A 56 -5.62 14.23 6.41
C SER A 56 -4.79 15.06 5.41
N GLY A 57 -5.07 16.36 5.31
CA GLY A 57 -4.31 17.29 4.46
C GLY A 57 -2.92 17.67 5.01
N SER A 58 -2.46 16.99 6.07
CA SER A 58 -1.18 17.24 6.73
C SER A 58 0.00 16.73 5.90
N LEU A 59 1.17 17.37 6.06
CA LEU A 59 2.42 16.86 5.50
C LEU A 59 2.74 15.48 6.10
N ILE A 60 2.95 14.49 5.23
CA ILE A 60 3.35 13.14 5.63
C ILE A 60 4.79 13.20 6.16
N ASP A 61 4.98 12.73 7.39
CA ASP A 61 6.30 12.58 8.01
C ASP A 61 7.22 11.71 7.13
N GLU A 62 8.50 12.08 7.04
CA GLU A 62 9.49 11.40 6.21
C GLU A 62 9.64 9.93 6.60
N ARG A 63 9.55 9.63 7.91
CA ARG A 63 9.58 8.25 8.40
C ARG A 63 8.45 7.41 7.82
N ARG A 64 7.22 7.94 7.82
CA ARG A 64 6.06 7.25 7.24
C ARG A 64 6.25 7.03 5.74
N ARG A 65 6.75 8.05 5.05
CA ARG A 65 7.02 7.98 3.61
C ARG A 65 8.06 6.90 3.28
N LEU A 66 9.14 6.81 4.06
CA LEU A 66 10.17 5.78 3.89
C LEU A 66 9.63 4.38 4.16
N THR A 67 8.83 4.19 5.21
CA THR A 67 8.19 2.92 5.52
C THR A 67 7.28 2.46 4.37
N SER A 68 6.46 3.37 3.82
CA SER A 68 5.60 3.04 2.68
C SER A 68 6.39 2.67 1.43
N ILE A 69 7.53 3.34 1.19
CA ILE A 69 8.43 2.99 0.08
C ILE A 69 9.01 1.58 0.29
N ALA A 70 9.46 1.25 1.50
CA ALA A 70 10.01 -0.07 1.81
C ALA A 70 8.97 -1.19 1.67
N SER A 71 7.70 -0.92 1.99
CA SER A 71 6.58 -1.85 1.85
C SER A 71 5.97 -1.87 0.44
N ASN A 72 6.50 -1.12 -0.53
CA ASN A 72 5.94 -0.95 -1.87
C ASN A 72 4.45 -0.50 -1.87
N MET A 73 4.08 0.34 -0.92
CA MET A 73 2.71 0.85 -0.74
C MET A 73 2.64 2.38 -0.87
N THR A 74 1.44 2.92 -1.10
CA THR A 74 1.19 4.36 -1.00
C THR A 74 1.22 4.81 0.47
N PRO A 75 1.72 6.01 0.79
CA PRO A 75 1.68 6.50 2.16
C PRO A 75 0.24 6.80 2.58
N LEU A 76 -0.22 6.10 3.61
CA LEU A 76 -1.54 6.29 4.17
C LEU A 76 -1.54 7.50 5.11
N ASN A 77 -2.40 8.48 4.85
CA ASN A 77 -2.58 9.65 5.69
C ASN A 77 -4.05 9.78 6.07
N VAL A 78 -4.40 9.37 7.28
CA VAL A 78 -5.79 9.38 7.78
C VAL A 78 -5.88 10.23 9.03
N GLU A 79 -7.01 10.90 9.20
CA GLU A 79 -7.37 11.54 10.46
C GLU A 79 -7.51 10.48 11.58
N ASN A 80 -6.92 10.73 12.74
CA ASN A 80 -6.98 9.90 13.95
C ASN A 80 -6.71 8.38 13.72
N PRO A 81 -5.48 8.01 13.31
CA PRO A 81 -5.14 6.62 12.98
C PRO A 81 -5.31 5.65 14.16
N GLU A 82 -5.13 6.12 15.40
CA GLU A 82 -5.24 5.30 16.61
C GLU A 82 -6.67 4.78 16.84
N ASP A 83 -7.67 5.62 16.61
CA ASP A 83 -9.07 5.23 16.77
C ASP A 83 -9.48 4.19 15.73
N ILE A 84 -9.00 4.33 14.50
CA ILE A 84 -9.23 3.38 13.42
C ILE A 84 -8.62 2.03 13.78
N LEU A 85 -7.36 2.01 14.21
CA LEU A 85 -6.68 0.79 14.64
C LEU A 85 -7.39 0.13 15.83
N TRP A 86 -7.89 0.93 16.76
CA TRP A 86 -8.62 0.43 17.91
C TRP A 86 -9.94 -0.24 17.53
N GLN A 87 -10.70 0.37 16.61
CA GLN A 87 -11.95 -0.21 16.11
C GLN A 87 -11.71 -1.51 15.35
N ILE A 88 -10.65 -1.57 14.53
CA ILE A 88 -10.22 -2.80 13.85
C ILE A 88 -9.86 -3.88 14.88
N ALA A 89 -9.08 -3.54 15.90
CA ALA A 89 -8.70 -4.46 16.96
C ALA A 89 -9.92 -5.00 17.75
N GLN A 90 -10.94 -4.17 17.96
CA GLN A 90 -12.18 -4.63 18.58
C GLN A 90 -12.96 -5.62 17.71
N ALA A 91 -12.99 -5.40 16.39
CA ALA A 91 -13.72 -6.25 15.46
C ALA A 91 -13.05 -7.63 15.25
N ILE A 92 -11.71 -7.69 15.27
CA ILE A 92 -10.93 -8.92 15.10
C ILE A 92 -11.01 -9.84 16.34
N LYS A 93 -11.51 -9.33 17.47
CA LYS A 93 -11.44 -10.03 18.75
C LYS A 93 -12.17 -11.39 18.74
N PRO A 94 -11.55 -12.48 19.25
CA PRO A 94 -12.26 -13.75 19.44
C PRO A 94 -13.39 -13.57 20.45
N LYS A 95 -14.60 -14.03 20.08
CA LYS A 95 -15.83 -13.94 20.90
C LYS A 95 -15.60 -14.63 22.26
N GLY A 96 -15.30 -13.87 23.31
CA GLY A 96 -15.11 -14.41 24.67
C GLY A 96 -14.30 -13.56 25.65
N LEU A 97 -13.47 -12.61 25.18
CA LEU A 97 -12.66 -11.76 26.06
C LEU A 97 -13.27 -10.34 26.21
N ARG A 98 -13.35 -9.83 27.45
CA ARG A 98 -13.84 -8.48 27.85
C ARG A 98 -13.37 -7.37 26.89
N LYS A 99 -14.18 -6.34 26.60
CA LYS A 99 -13.81 -5.19 25.74
C LYS A 99 -12.35 -4.75 25.99
N CYS A 100 -11.56 -4.54 24.93
CA CYS A 100 -10.20 -4.03 25.05
C CYS A 100 -10.28 -2.70 25.83
N GLN A 101 -9.43 -2.53 26.85
CA GLN A 101 -9.35 -1.28 27.61
C GLN A 101 -8.32 -0.39 26.91
N LYS A 102 -8.72 0.82 26.50
CA LYS A 102 -7.76 1.82 26.02
C LYS A 102 -6.90 2.16 27.23
N SER A 103 -5.58 2.01 27.12
CA SER A 103 -4.67 2.49 28.15
C SER A 103 -4.60 4.00 27.99
N ASP A 104 -5.22 4.74 28.89
CA ASP A 104 -5.07 6.19 28.98
C ASP A 104 -3.61 6.49 29.37
N GLN A 105 -2.86 7.10 28.44
CA GLN A 105 -1.55 7.71 28.68
C GLN A 105 -1.59 9.17 28.27
#